data_AF-A0A2W6DN36-F1
#
_entry.id   AF-A0A2W6DN36-F1
#
_cell.length_a   1.000
_cell.length_b   1.000
_cell.length_c   1.000
_cell.angle_alpha   90.00
_cell.angle_beta   90.00
_cell.angle_gamma   90.00
#
_symmetry.space_group_name_H-M   'P 1'
#
loop_
_entity.id
_entity.type
_entity.pdbx_description
1 polymer ?
#
loop_
_entity_poly.entity_id
_entity_poly.type
_entity_poly.pdbx_seq_one_letter_code
_entity_poly.pdbx_strand_id
1 'polypeptide(L)'
;MSTAAVWQGSDAELLAELGALETRLHATWAQMLSVIAEVDSRGTATAVGYTNTIDLVRAVGRVTRGEARARIDAAADVLPSRGVGGAPVPPRLPATAGDRRGSRR
;
A
#
# COMPACT_ATOMS: atom_id res chain seq x y z
N MET A 1 -3.67 11.18 -20.73
CA MET A 1 -2.56 10.26 -21.06
C MET A 1 -2.00 10.74 -22.38
N SER A 2 -0.71 11.07 -22.44
CA SER A 2 -0.08 11.39 -23.73
C SER A 2 -0.25 10.18 -24.65
N THR A 3 -0.77 10.43 -25.84
CA THR A 3 -0.95 9.43 -26.89
C THR A 3 0.27 9.31 -27.80
N ALA A 4 1.24 10.20 -27.66
CA ALA A 4 2.55 10.09 -28.31
C ALA A 4 3.35 8.92 -27.69
N ALA A 5 4.08 8.20 -28.53
CA ALA A 5 4.96 7.13 -28.05
C ALA A 5 6.04 7.72 -27.12
N VAL A 6 6.27 7.08 -25.96
CA VAL A 6 7.18 7.58 -24.89
C VAL A 6 8.54 8.04 -25.43
N TRP A 7 9.12 7.32 -26.40
CA TRP A 7 10.43 7.66 -26.98
C TRP A 7 10.46 8.96 -27.81
N GLN A 8 9.31 9.57 -28.10
CA GLN A 8 9.17 10.85 -28.80
C GLN A 8 8.71 12.00 -27.88
N GLY A 9 8.47 11.73 -26.60
CA GLY A 9 8.08 12.76 -25.65
C GLY A 9 9.23 13.71 -25.36
N SER A 10 8.93 15.01 -25.22
CA SER A 10 9.87 15.96 -24.65
C SER A 10 10.18 15.61 -23.18
N ASP A 11 11.31 16.08 -22.64
CA ASP A 11 11.68 15.86 -21.24
C ASP A 11 10.56 16.28 -20.27
N ALA A 12 9.88 17.40 -20.55
CA ALA A 12 8.76 17.88 -19.74
C ALA A 12 7.56 16.92 -19.77
N GLU A 13 7.24 16.37 -20.94
CA GLU A 13 6.17 15.37 -21.09
C GLU A 13 6.52 14.05 -20.41
N LEU A 14 7.77 13.60 -20.52
CA LEU A 14 8.28 12.39 -19.86
C LEU A 14 8.21 12.51 -18.33
N LEU A 15 8.64 13.65 -17.78
CA LEU A 15 8.57 13.91 -16.34
C LEU A 15 7.13 13.99 -15.84
N ALA A 16 6.24 14.63 -16.60
CA ALA A 16 4.81 14.69 -16.28
C ALA A 16 4.16 13.29 -16.31
N GLU A 17 4.51 12.47 -17.30
CA GLU A 17 4.02 11.10 -17.41
C GLU A 17 4.52 10.21 -16.27
N LEU A 18 5.82 10.28 -15.94
CA LEU A 18 6.39 9.57 -14.80
C LEU A 18 5.70 9.96 -13.49
N GLY A 19 5.49 11.26 -13.23
CA GLY A 19 4.76 11.71 -12.04
C GLY A 19 3.32 11.19 -11.97
N ALA A 20 2.63 11.11 -13.10
CA ALA A 20 1.29 10.54 -13.18
C ALA A 20 1.29 9.01 -12.98
N LEU A 21 2.31 8.30 -13.44
CA LEU A 21 2.49 6.87 -13.18
C LEU A 21 2.78 6.61 -11.70
N GLU A 22 3.70 7.36 -11.09
CA GLU A 22 4.02 7.27 -9.65
C GLU A 22 2.80 7.55 -8.78
N THR A 23 2.01 8.56 -9.13
CA THR A 23 0.76 8.87 -8.41
C THR A 23 -0.22 7.68 -8.44
N ARG A 24 -0.37 7.05 -9.60
CA ARG A 24 -1.23 5.86 -9.75
C ARG A 24 -0.66 4.66 -9.01
N LEU A 25 0.65 4.42 -9.11
CA LEU A 25 1.35 3.36 -8.42
C LEU A 25 1.15 3.47 -6.91
N HIS A 26 1.38 4.66 -6.34
CA HIS A 26 1.20 4.90 -4.91
C HIS A 26 -0.26 4.79 -4.46
N ALA A 27 -1.22 5.25 -5.28
CA ALA A 27 -2.64 5.10 -4.97
C ALA A 27 -3.07 3.62 -4.94
N THR A 28 -2.66 2.84 -5.95
CA THR A 28 -2.90 1.39 -5.99
C THR A 28 -2.18 0.66 -4.87
N TRP A 29 -0.97 1.08 -4.53
CA TRP A 29 -0.22 0.53 -3.40
C TRP A 29 -0.96 0.76 -2.08
N ALA A 30 -1.42 1.98 -1.82
CA ALA A 30 -2.19 2.29 -0.62
C ALA A 30 -3.50 1.47 -0.54
N GLN A 31 -4.20 1.30 -1.65
CA GLN A 31 -5.38 0.43 -1.74
C GLN A 31 -5.04 -1.03 -1.40
N MET A 32 -3.92 -1.54 -1.94
CA MET A 32 -3.45 -2.88 -1.63
C MET A 32 -3.18 -3.04 -0.14
N LEU A 33 -2.46 -2.10 0.49
CA LEU A 33 -2.18 -2.15 1.93
C LEU A 33 -3.47 -2.19 2.78
N SER A 34 -4.51 -1.44 2.39
CA SER A 34 -5.84 -1.50 3.02
C SER A 34 -6.46 -2.89 2.96
N VAL A 35 -6.31 -3.58 1.83
CA VAL A 35 -6.79 -4.96 1.69
C VAL A 35 -5.98 -5.91 2.56
N ILE A 36 -4.64 -5.81 2.59
CA ILE A 36 -3.85 -6.75 3.43
C ILE A 36 -4.12 -6.52 4.91
N ALA A 37 -4.30 -5.27 5.36
CA ALA A 37 -4.67 -4.96 6.74
C ALA A 37 -6.00 -5.63 7.13
N GLU A 38 -7.00 -5.56 6.25
CA GLU A 38 -8.31 -6.18 6.53
C GLU A 38 -8.21 -7.72 6.51
N VAL A 39 -7.48 -8.29 5.56
CA VAL A 39 -7.22 -9.75 5.45
C VAL A 39 -6.52 -10.26 6.71
N ASP A 40 -5.49 -9.55 7.18
CA ASP A 40 -4.73 -9.89 8.38
C ASP A 40 -5.62 -9.81 9.62
N SER A 41 -6.35 -8.71 9.78
CA SER A 41 -7.19 -8.48 10.95
C SER A 41 -8.36 -9.46 11.08
N ARG A 42 -8.86 -9.99 9.97
CA ARG A 42 -9.92 -11.03 9.94
C ARG A 42 -9.38 -12.45 10.08
N GLY A 43 -8.05 -12.65 10.03
CA GLY A 43 -7.48 -13.98 9.87
C GLY A 43 -7.94 -14.69 8.59
N THR A 44 -8.24 -13.94 7.53
CA THR A 44 -8.79 -14.52 6.28
C THR A 44 -7.81 -15.51 5.66
N ALA A 45 -6.50 -15.29 5.79
CA ALA A 45 -5.48 -16.20 5.29
C ALA A 45 -5.64 -17.62 5.84
N THR A 46 -5.84 -17.77 7.14
CA THR A 46 -6.06 -19.09 7.76
C THR A 46 -7.41 -19.69 7.37
N ALA A 47 -8.44 -18.85 7.22
CA ALA A 47 -9.77 -19.30 6.79
C ALA A 47 -9.77 -19.90 5.37
N VAL A 48 -8.85 -19.46 4.50
CA VAL A 48 -8.71 -19.97 3.12
C VAL A 48 -7.53 -20.94 2.95
N GLY A 49 -6.98 -21.47 4.06
CA GLY A 49 -6.01 -22.58 4.05
C GLY A 49 -4.53 -22.18 3.98
N TYR A 50 -4.19 -20.90 4.09
CA TYR A 50 -2.80 -20.46 4.24
C TYR A 50 -2.37 -20.44 5.71
N THR A 51 -1.09 -20.67 5.98
CA THR A 51 -0.56 -20.66 7.36
C THR A 51 -0.71 -19.29 8.03
N ASN A 52 -0.52 -18.20 7.27
CA ASN A 52 -0.62 -16.82 7.75
C ASN A 52 -0.76 -15.86 6.56
N THR A 53 -0.97 -14.57 6.85
CA THR A 53 -1.11 -13.53 5.84
C THR A 53 0.14 -13.33 4.97
N ILE A 54 1.35 -13.54 5.52
CA ILE A 54 2.60 -13.45 4.75
C ILE A 54 2.57 -14.49 3.63
N ASP A 55 2.19 -15.74 3.92
CA ASP A 55 2.16 -16.81 2.93
C ASP A 55 1.08 -16.62 1.88
N LEU A 56 -0.08 -16.06 2.24
CA LEU A 56 -1.10 -15.63 1.28
C LEU A 56 -0.57 -14.52 0.36
N VAL A 57 0.05 -13.46 0.90
CA VAL A 57 0.57 -12.33 0.11
C VAL A 57 1.68 -12.78 -0.83
N ARG A 58 2.53 -13.72 -0.41
CA ARG A 58 3.55 -14.33 -1.28
C ARG A 58 2.92 -15.06 -2.45
N ALA A 59 1.89 -15.88 -2.20
CA ALA A 59 1.24 -16.67 -3.23
C ALA A 59 0.51 -15.80 -4.26
N VAL A 60 -0.28 -14.83 -3.78
CA VAL A 60 -1.07 -13.93 -4.65
C VAL A 60 -0.17 -12.92 -5.36
N GLY A 61 0.73 -12.28 -4.62
CA GLY A 61 1.61 -11.24 -5.14
C GLY A 61 2.83 -11.75 -5.90
N ARG A 62 3.12 -13.06 -5.83
CA ARG A 62 4.34 -13.69 -6.38
C ARG A 62 5.63 -12.98 -5.94
N VAL A 63 5.68 -12.64 -4.66
CA VAL A 63 6.80 -11.92 -4.05
C VAL A 63 7.59 -12.78 -3.07
N THR A 64 8.80 -12.33 -2.74
CA THR A 64 9.61 -12.95 -1.69
C THR A 64 8.93 -12.82 -0.33
N ARG A 65 9.35 -13.64 0.63
CA ARG A 65 8.85 -13.55 2.01
C ARG A 65 9.15 -12.19 2.64
N GLY A 66 10.34 -11.63 2.38
CA GLY A 66 10.74 -10.32 2.89
C GLY A 66 9.84 -9.20 2.37
N GLU A 67 9.54 -9.20 1.08
CA GLU A 67 8.63 -8.21 0.46
C GLU A 67 7.20 -8.35 0.98
N ALA A 68 6.68 -9.57 1.10
CA ALA A 68 5.36 -9.79 1.69
C ALA A 68 5.29 -9.29 3.14
N ARG A 69 6.35 -9.52 3.92
CA ARG A 69 6.44 -9.03 5.29
C ARG A 69 6.47 -7.50 5.33
N ALA A 70 7.27 -6.86 4.47
CA ALA A 70 7.36 -5.41 4.38
C ALA A 70 5.99 -4.76 4.06
N ARG A 71 5.19 -5.38 3.19
CA ARG A 71 3.82 -4.93 2.91
C ARG A 71 2.92 -4.99 4.14
N ILE A 72 2.99 -6.07 4.91
CA ILE A 72 2.17 -6.22 6.12
C ILE A 72 2.60 -5.20 7.19
N ASP A 73 3.91 -5.00 7.36
CA ASP A 73 4.42 -3.99 8.29
C ASP A 73 4.02 -2.57 7.85
N ALA A 74 4.13 -2.23 6.55
CA ALA A 74 3.67 -0.95 6.02
C ALA A 74 2.15 -0.74 6.22
N ALA A 75 1.34 -1.79 6.03
CA ALA A 75 -0.09 -1.72 6.29
C ALA A 75 -0.40 -1.44 7.77
N ALA A 76 0.30 -2.10 8.69
CA ALA A 76 0.17 -1.87 10.13
C ALA A 76 0.63 -0.47 10.57
N ASP A 77 1.56 0.14 9.84
CA ASP A 77 2.06 1.48 10.15
C ASP A 77 1.05 2.59 9.84
N VAL A 78 0.28 2.44 8.77
CA VAL A 78 -0.58 3.52 8.24
C VAL A 78 -2.09 3.30 8.41
N LEU A 79 -2.52 2.08 8.73
CA LEU A 79 -3.94 1.74 8.79
C LEU A 79 -4.36 1.24 10.18
N PRO A 80 -5.57 1.59 10.64
CA PRO A 80 -6.17 0.91 11.78
C PRO A 80 -6.35 -0.58 11.45
N SER A 81 -6.01 -1.45 12.37
CA SER A 81 -6.27 -2.89 12.27
C SER A 81 -7.31 -3.31 13.31
N ARG A 82 -7.75 -4.58 13.30
CA ARG A 82 -8.52 -5.14 14.42
C ARG A 82 -7.64 -6.08 15.23
N GLY A 83 -7.62 -5.89 16.54
CA GLY A 83 -6.97 -6.80 17.47
C GLY A 83 -7.74 -8.12 17.58
N VAL A 84 -7.14 -9.09 18.27
CA VAL A 84 -7.64 -10.47 18.45
C VAL A 84 -9.09 -10.55 19.01
N GLY A 85 -9.59 -9.49 19.65
CA GLY A 85 -10.97 -9.39 20.17
C GLY A 85 -11.92 -8.51 19.34
N GLY A 86 -11.57 -8.13 18.10
CA GLY A 86 -12.38 -7.27 17.23
C GLY A 86 -12.30 -5.76 17.54
N ALA A 87 -11.62 -5.38 18.62
CA ALA A 87 -11.36 -3.98 18.96
C ALA A 87 -10.42 -3.32 17.92
N PRO A 88 -10.70 -2.09 17.45
CA PRO A 88 -9.80 -1.37 16.58
C PRO A 88 -8.45 -1.09 17.28
N VAL A 89 -7.35 -1.44 16.62
CA VAL A 89 -5.99 -1.06 17.00
C VAL A 89 -5.59 0.13 16.13
N PRO A 90 -5.13 1.25 16.71
CA PRO A 90 -4.72 2.41 15.94
C PRO A 90 -3.48 2.10 15.07
N PRO A 91 -3.28 2.83 13.96
CA PRO A 91 -2.06 2.74 13.16
C PRO A 91 -0.83 3.05 14.02
N ARG A 92 0.32 2.42 13.72
CA ARG A 92 1.55 2.61 14.52
C ARG A 92 2.16 3.99 14.32
N LEU A 93 1.96 4.61 13.16
CA LEU A 93 2.42 5.97 12.89
C LEU A 93 1.24 6.95 12.97
N PRO A 94 1.44 8.14 13.58
CA PRO A 94 0.42 9.19 13.54
C PRO A 94 0.21 9.64 12.09
N ALA A 95 -1.05 9.86 11.70
CA ALA A 95 -1.42 10.30 10.36
C ALA A 95 -0.78 11.66 10.03
N THR A 96 0.39 11.64 9.38
CA THR A 96 1.22 12.84 9.15
C THR A 96 0.72 13.72 8.00
N ALA A 97 -0.50 13.46 7.50
CA ALA A 97 -1.10 14.20 6.37
C ALA A 97 -1.77 15.52 6.80
N GLY A 98 -2.11 15.70 8.09
CA GLY A 98 -2.83 16.89 8.56
C GLY A 98 -2.01 18.18 8.64
N ASP A 99 -0.67 18.09 8.74
CA ASP A 99 0.14 19.19 9.26
C ASP A 99 0.94 19.98 8.21
N ARG A 100 0.82 19.65 6.92
CA ARG A 100 1.58 20.37 5.86
C ARG A 100 0.88 21.62 5.29
N ARG A 101 -0.35 21.93 5.71
CA ARG A 101 -1.08 23.15 5.27
C ARG A 101 -0.76 24.41 6.08
N GLY A 102 0.38 24.47 6.78
CA GLY A 102 0.71 25.59 7.67
C GLY A 102 2.07 26.27 7.48
N SER A 103 2.91 25.84 6.53
CA SER A 103 4.29 26.33 6.43
C SER A 103 4.74 26.60 4.99
N ARG A 104 4.17 27.64 4.38
CA ARG A 104 4.88 28.46 3.40
C ARG A 104 4.53 29.92 3.70
N ARG A 105 5.45 30.62 4.36
CA ARG A 105 5.59 32.07 4.24
C ARG A 105 6.73 32.33 3.26
#